data_AF-A0AAJ5WQ39-F1
#
_entry.id   AF-A0AAJ5WQ39-F1
#
_cell.length_a   1.000
_cell.length_b   1.000
_cell.length_c   1.000
_cell.angle_alpha   90.00
_cell.angle_beta   90.00
_cell.angle_gamma   90.00
#
_symmetry.space_group_name_H-M   'P 1'
#
loop_
_entity.id
_entity.type
_entity.pdbx_description
1 polymer ?
#
loop_
_entity_poly.entity_id
_entity_poly.type
_entity_poly.pdbx_seq_one_letter_code
_entity_poly.pdbx_strand_id
1 'polypeptide(L)'
;MKEILILLFCCGIVSCNRSFFETKDNRITFKKQMKVIQGAEREGSSVLVEEYRNALYFLSLVTGIATDADYSSTFGYGNKEDYQRNMRDWKDWYKRNKYRITDKYVDSVYKRVGLKYKL
;
A
#
# COMPACT_ATOMS: atom_id res chain seq x y z
N MET A 1 55.29 21.00 -25.17
CA MET A 1 54.18 21.94 -24.94
C MET A 1 52.98 21.10 -24.53
N LYS A 2 52.40 21.43 -23.38
CA LYS A 2 51.28 20.75 -22.74
C LYS A 2 49.99 21.29 -23.34
N GLU A 3 49.12 20.43 -23.88
CA GLU A 3 47.69 20.73 -23.93
C GLU A 3 46.92 19.46 -23.54
N ILE A 4 46.41 19.52 -22.31
CA ILE A 4 45.41 18.63 -21.75
C ILE A 4 44.07 19.18 -22.22
N LEU A 5 43.26 18.37 -22.89
CA LEU A 5 41.81 18.59 -22.90
C LEU A 5 41.10 17.26 -22.69
N ILE A 6 40.94 16.96 -21.41
CA ILE A 6 40.02 15.96 -20.87
C ILE A 6 38.61 16.46 -21.18
N LEU A 7 37.92 15.80 -22.10
CA LEU A 7 36.48 15.96 -22.29
C LEU A 7 35.81 14.59 -22.07
N LEU A 8 35.55 14.37 -20.78
CA LEU A 8 34.35 13.74 -20.23
C LEU A 8 33.31 13.32 -21.27
N PHE A 9 33.30 12.04 -21.61
CA PHE A 9 32.06 11.33 -21.91
C PHE A 9 32.12 9.92 -21.32
N CYS A 10 32.36 9.87 -20.01
CA CYS A 10 31.86 8.78 -19.19
C CYS A 10 30.32 8.89 -19.16
N CYS A 11 29.65 8.46 -20.22
CA CYS A 11 28.33 7.86 -20.06
C CYS A 11 28.52 6.51 -19.38
N GLY A 12 28.96 6.60 -18.12
CA GLY A 12 28.89 5.52 -17.17
C GLY A 12 27.46 5.05 -17.21
N ILE A 13 27.34 3.75 -17.45
CA ILE A 13 26.16 2.95 -17.28
C ILE A 13 25.66 3.27 -15.86
N VAL A 14 24.78 4.26 -15.72
CA VAL A 14 23.99 4.44 -14.51
C VAL A 14 23.00 3.30 -14.55
N SER A 15 23.49 2.18 -14.04
CA SER A 15 22.71 1.12 -13.45
C SER A 15 21.70 1.77 -12.50
N CYS A 16 20.52 2.10 -13.02
CA CYS A 16 19.34 2.17 -12.18
C CYS A 16 18.89 0.72 -11.95
N ASN A 17 19.70 -0.03 -11.20
CA ASN A 17 19.16 -1.03 -10.32
C ASN A 17 18.12 -0.31 -9.47
N ARG A 18 16.85 -0.41 -9.87
CA ARG A 18 15.70 -0.01 -9.06
C ARG A 18 15.59 -1.01 -7.91
N SER A 19 16.62 -1.09 -7.07
CA SER A 19 16.45 -1.51 -5.68
C SER A 19 15.75 -0.35 -4.99
N PHE A 20 14.47 -0.17 -5.31
CA PHE A 20 13.56 0.70 -4.61
C PHE A 20 13.23 0.03 -3.27
N PHE A 21 14.25 -0.16 -2.43
CA PHE A 21 14.05 -0.35 -1.01
C PHE A 21 13.70 1.01 -0.42
N GLU A 22 12.55 1.57 -0.84
CA GLU A 22 11.84 2.50 0.03
C GLU A 22 11.40 1.66 1.22
N THR A 23 12.01 1.90 2.39
CA THR A 23 11.31 1.71 3.65
C THR A 23 10.11 2.67 3.62
N LYS A 24 9.03 2.24 2.96
CA LYS A 24 7.80 3.01 2.85
C LYS A 24 7.28 3.21 4.26
N ASP A 25 7.22 4.47 4.68
CA ASP A 25 6.47 4.87 5.86
C ASP A 25 5.09 4.19 5.81
N ASN A 26 4.81 3.30 6.76
CA ASN A 26 3.59 2.51 6.74
C ASN A 26 2.31 3.37 6.83
N ARG A 27 2.42 4.65 7.21
CA ARG A 27 1.33 5.63 7.05
C ARG A 27 1.03 5.95 5.59
N ILE A 28 2.06 6.06 4.76
CA ILE A 28 1.92 6.24 3.31
C ILE A 28 1.30 4.98 2.72
N THR A 29 1.78 3.79 3.12
CA THR A 29 1.20 2.51 2.70
C THR A 29 -0.29 2.43 3.05
N PHE A 30 -0.68 2.79 4.28
CA PHE A 30 -2.09 2.83 4.69
C PHE A 30 -2.94 3.70 3.76
N LYS A 31 -2.50 4.92 3.48
CA LYS A 31 -3.21 5.82 2.54
C LYS A 31 -3.25 5.26 1.12
N LYS A 32 -2.18 4.60 0.67
CA LYS A 32 -2.13 3.95 -0.64
C LYS A 32 -3.18 2.84 -0.72
N GLN A 33 -3.29 1.98 0.30
CA GLN A 33 -4.28 0.91 0.31
C GLN A 33 -5.71 1.45 0.31
N MET A 34 -6.00 2.51 1.07
CA MET A 34 -7.30 3.19 1.00
C MET A 34 -7.62 3.69 -0.42
N LYS A 35 -6.64 4.22 -1.14
CA LYS A 35 -6.81 4.67 -2.54
C LYS A 35 -7.03 3.52 -3.52
N VAL A 36 -6.39 2.37 -3.29
CA VAL A 36 -6.59 1.17 -4.13
C VAL A 36 -8.06 0.73 -4.06
N ILE A 37 -8.63 0.65 -2.86
CA ILE A 37 -10.05 0.31 -2.68
C ILE A 37 -10.94 1.35 -3.36
N GLN A 38 -10.69 2.65 -3.13
CA GLN A 38 -11.44 3.71 -3.80
C GLN A 38 -11.35 3.67 -5.33
N GLY A 39 -10.21 3.22 -5.87
CA GLY A 39 -10.00 3.05 -7.30
C GLY A 39 -10.74 1.84 -7.85
N ALA A 40 -10.78 0.73 -7.11
CA ALA A 40 -11.50 -0.49 -7.49
C ALA A 40 -13.01 -0.27 -7.60
N GLU A 41 -13.59 0.59 -6.76
CA GLU A 41 -15.02 0.92 -6.79
C GLU A 41 -15.45 1.89 -7.91
N ARG A 42 -14.51 2.35 -8.76
CA ARG A 42 -14.83 3.22 -9.90
C ARG A 42 -15.18 2.38 -11.12
N GLU A 43 -16.14 2.86 -11.90
CA GLU A 43 -16.43 2.29 -13.21
C GLU A 43 -15.18 2.34 -14.11
N GLY A 44 -14.90 1.24 -14.81
CA GLY A 44 -13.71 1.11 -15.65
C GLY A 44 -12.39 1.03 -14.88
N SER A 45 -12.41 0.56 -13.62
CA SER A 45 -11.21 0.44 -12.80
C SER A 45 -10.09 -0.37 -13.47
N SER A 46 -8.86 0.12 -13.34
CA SER A 46 -7.63 -0.58 -13.73
C SER A 46 -6.92 -1.27 -12.56
N VAL A 47 -7.50 -1.21 -11.35
CA VAL A 47 -6.94 -1.88 -10.17
C VAL A 47 -7.00 -3.38 -10.39
N LEU A 48 -5.92 -4.10 -10.06
CA LEU A 48 -5.89 -5.56 -10.16
C LEU A 48 -6.58 -6.20 -8.94
N VAL A 49 -7.21 -7.36 -9.14
CA VAL A 49 -7.96 -8.09 -8.07
C VAL A 49 -7.06 -8.35 -6.86
N GLU A 50 -5.82 -8.76 -7.13
CA GLU A 50 -4.83 -9.03 -6.10
C GLU A 50 -4.48 -7.77 -5.31
N GLU A 51 -4.30 -6.62 -5.97
CA GLU A 51 -4.04 -5.35 -5.30
C GLU A 51 -5.20 -4.93 -4.40
N TYR A 52 -6.43 -5.10 -4.88
CA TYR A 52 -7.64 -4.83 -4.11
C TYR A 52 -7.73 -5.72 -2.85
N ARG A 53 -7.55 -7.04 -3.01
CA ARG A 53 -7.58 -7.99 -1.89
C ARG A 53 -6.46 -7.72 -0.89
N ASN A 54 -5.26 -7.42 -1.37
CA ASN A 54 -4.13 -7.04 -0.52
C ASN A 54 -4.41 -5.75 0.26
N ALA A 55 -5.07 -4.77 -0.36
CA ALA A 55 -5.48 -3.53 0.31
C ALA A 55 -6.50 -3.80 1.43
N LEU A 56 -7.54 -4.59 1.15
CA LEU A 56 -8.53 -5.00 2.15
C LEU A 56 -7.88 -5.75 3.32
N TYR A 57 -6.99 -6.69 3.00
CA TYR A 57 -6.30 -7.50 4.00
C TYR A 57 -5.39 -6.65 4.90
N PHE A 58 -4.56 -5.79 4.31
CA PHE A 58 -3.67 -4.89 5.04
C PHE A 58 -4.47 -3.99 5.99
N LEU A 59 -5.53 -3.34 5.50
CA LEU A 59 -6.34 -2.43 6.33
C LEU A 59 -7.05 -3.19 7.44
N SER A 60 -7.62 -4.36 7.15
CA SER A 60 -8.31 -5.17 8.14
C SER A 60 -7.36 -5.62 9.26
N LEU A 61 -6.16 -6.08 8.90
CA LEU A 61 -5.14 -6.44 9.88
C LEU A 61 -4.67 -5.26 10.72
N VAL A 62 -4.21 -4.18 10.08
CA VAL A 62 -3.58 -3.04 10.75
C VAL A 62 -4.55 -2.34 11.69
N THR A 63 -5.83 -2.28 11.32
CA THR A 63 -6.87 -1.63 12.11
C THR A 63 -7.59 -2.55 13.09
N GLY A 64 -7.62 -3.86 12.80
CA GLY A 64 -8.48 -4.84 13.49
C GLY A 64 -9.96 -4.75 13.08
N ILE A 65 -10.29 -3.97 12.04
CA ILE A 65 -11.67 -3.79 11.56
C ILE A 65 -11.88 -4.72 10.37
N ALA A 66 -12.74 -5.72 10.52
CA ALA A 66 -13.08 -6.64 9.43
C ALA A 66 -13.74 -5.90 8.27
N THR A 67 -13.47 -6.38 7.05
CA THR A 67 -14.16 -5.90 5.86
C THR A 67 -15.45 -6.65 5.62
N ASP A 68 -16.45 -5.93 5.12
CA ASP A 68 -17.73 -6.49 4.66
C ASP A 68 -17.71 -6.82 3.16
N ALA A 69 -16.60 -6.50 2.46
CA ALA A 69 -16.41 -6.85 1.06
C ALA A 69 -16.48 -8.37 0.84
N ASP A 70 -17.17 -8.77 -0.22
CA ASP A 70 -17.28 -10.18 -0.60
C ASP A 70 -16.01 -10.62 -1.33
N TYR A 71 -15.22 -11.48 -0.66
CA TYR A 71 -13.99 -12.03 -1.23
C TYR A 71 -14.22 -13.00 -2.39
N SER A 72 -15.44 -13.49 -2.61
CA SER A 72 -15.82 -14.35 -3.73
C SER A 72 -16.01 -13.56 -5.04
N SER A 73 -16.21 -12.25 -4.96
CA SER A 73 -16.24 -11.33 -6.10
C SER A 73 -14.84 -11.03 -6.65
N THR A 74 -14.78 -10.70 -7.95
CA THR A 74 -13.58 -10.18 -8.63
C THR A 74 -13.19 -8.82 -8.05
N PHE A 75 -14.17 -7.95 -7.79
CA PHE A 75 -13.97 -6.66 -7.12
C PHE A 75 -15.23 -6.24 -6.38
N GLY A 76 -15.02 -5.57 -5.26
CA GLY A 76 -16.02 -4.69 -4.70
C GLY A 76 -16.91 -5.29 -3.63
N TYR A 77 -17.56 -4.38 -2.92
CA TYR A 77 -18.58 -4.71 -1.93
C TYR A 77 -19.86 -5.14 -2.65
N GLY A 78 -20.57 -6.13 -2.10
CA GLY A 78 -21.89 -6.54 -2.62
C GLY A 78 -22.93 -5.41 -2.54
N ASN A 79 -22.72 -4.42 -1.67
CA ASN A 79 -23.52 -3.20 -1.61
C ASN A 79 -22.66 -1.96 -1.29
N LYS A 80 -23.19 -0.78 -1.67
CA LYS A 80 -22.50 0.51 -1.53
C LYS A 80 -22.40 0.99 -0.07
N GLU A 81 -23.33 0.60 0.78
CA GLU A 81 -23.41 1.05 2.18
C GLU A 81 -22.28 0.45 3.01
N ASP A 82 -21.98 -0.82 2.79
CA ASP A 82 -20.89 -1.55 3.42
C ASP A 82 -19.53 -0.95 3.04
N TYR A 83 -19.35 -0.63 1.75
CA TYR A 83 -18.18 0.11 1.28
C TYR A 83 -18.03 1.45 2.02
N GLN A 84 -19.10 2.25 2.07
CA GLN A 84 -19.06 3.56 2.73
C GLN A 84 -18.78 3.46 4.23
N ARG A 85 -19.33 2.43 4.90
CA ARG A 85 -19.10 2.15 6.32
C ARG A 85 -17.64 1.80 6.57
N ASN A 86 -17.08 0.80 5.89
CA ASN A 86 -15.69 0.40 6.09
C ASN A 86 -14.71 1.52 5.77
N MET A 87 -14.95 2.29 4.69
CA MET A 87 -14.11 3.45 4.36
C MET A 87 -14.15 4.55 5.44
N ARG A 88 -15.30 4.77 6.06
CA ARG A 88 -15.45 5.71 7.19
C ARG A 88 -14.68 5.20 8.40
N ASP A 89 -14.86 3.92 8.75
CA ASP A 89 -14.25 3.32 9.92
C ASP A 89 -12.73 3.30 9.83
N TRP A 90 -12.16 2.91 8.68
CA TRP A 90 -10.71 2.97 8.46
C TRP A 90 -10.18 4.41 8.44
N LYS A 91 -10.92 5.36 7.86
CA LYS A 91 -10.51 6.78 7.87
C LYS A 91 -10.48 7.34 9.29
N ASP A 92 -11.49 7.03 10.10
CA ASP A 92 -11.59 7.51 11.47
C ASP A 92 -10.58 6.82 12.39
N TRP A 93 -10.33 5.51 12.18
CA TRP A 93 -9.23 4.81 12.83
C TRP A 93 -7.89 5.45 12.50
N TYR A 94 -7.62 5.75 11.22
CA TYR A 94 -6.37 6.38 10.79
C TYR A 94 -6.18 7.75 11.45
N LYS A 95 -7.20 8.61 11.50
CA LYS A 95 -7.11 9.92 12.16
C LYS A 95 -6.65 9.79 13.62
N ARG A 96 -7.17 8.80 14.35
CA ARG A 96 -6.86 8.54 15.76
C ARG A 96 -5.52 7.84 15.97
N ASN A 97 -5.06 7.02 15.02
CA ASN A 97 -3.94 6.10 15.24
C ASN A 97 -2.75 6.28 14.28
N LYS A 98 -2.76 7.24 13.35
CA LYS A 98 -1.72 7.40 12.32
C LYS A 98 -0.28 7.37 12.85
N TYR A 99 -0.03 7.91 14.05
CA TYR A 99 1.32 7.92 14.65
C TYR A 99 1.77 6.56 15.21
N ARG A 100 0.84 5.61 15.39
CA ARG A 100 1.11 4.23 15.84
C ARG A 100 1.51 3.31 14.69
N ILE A 101 1.27 3.70 13.44
CA ILE A 101 1.53 2.89 12.24
C ILE A 101 3.02 2.94 11.88
N THR A 102 3.84 2.29 12.70
CA THR A 102 5.28 2.11 12.47
C THR A 102 5.56 0.71 11.92
N ASP A 103 6.77 0.49 11.40
CA ASP A 103 7.20 -0.83 10.91
C ASP A 103 7.08 -1.88 12.00
N LYS A 104 7.56 -1.59 13.21
CA LYS A 104 7.41 -2.46 14.38
C LYS A 104 5.94 -2.79 14.67
N TYR A 105 5.03 -1.83 14.53
CA TYR A 105 3.61 -2.09 14.74
C TYR A 105 3.05 -3.03 13.68
N VAL A 106 3.28 -2.73 12.40
CA VAL A 106 2.79 -3.54 11.27
C VAL A 106 3.36 -4.96 11.35
N ASP A 107 4.67 -5.11 11.57
CA ASP A 107 5.30 -6.41 11.76
C ASP A 107 4.68 -7.18 12.94
N SER A 108 4.39 -6.49 14.05
CA SER A 108 3.76 -7.12 15.21
C SER A 108 2.35 -7.62 14.91
N VAL A 109 1.60 -6.95 14.04
CA VAL A 109 0.25 -7.35 13.63
C VAL A 109 0.33 -8.56 12.71
N TYR A 110 1.20 -8.54 11.71
CA TYR A 110 1.39 -9.66 10.79
C TYR A 110 1.88 -10.92 11.52
N LYS A 111 2.83 -10.75 12.45
CA LYS A 111 3.35 -11.87 13.24
C LYS A 111 2.27 -12.55 14.09
N ARG A 112 1.29 -11.81 14.61
CA ARG A 112 0.17 -12.39 15.40
C ARG A 112 -0.69 -13.35 14.60
N VAL A 113 -0.79 -13.15 13.29
CA VAL A 113 -1.57 -14.02 12.39
C VAL A 113 -0.69 -15.03 11.65
N GLY A 114 0.55 -15.25 12.11
CA GLY A 114 1.47 -16.21 11.52
C GLY A 114 2.04 -15.81 10.16
N LEU A 115 1.86 -14.56 9.74
CA LEU A 115 2.38 -14.04 8.48
C LEU A 115 3.67 -13.24 8.66
N LYS A 116 4.43 -13.14 7.58
CA LYS A 116 5.54 -12.18 7.48
C LYS A 116 5.11 -11.02 6.60
N TYR A 117 5.25 -9.80 7.11
CA TYR A 117 5.11 -8.62 6.28
C TYR A 117 6.29 -8.60 5.29
N LYS A 118 5.98 -8.65 3.99
CA LYS A 118 6.95 -8.45 2.91
C LYS A 118 6.52 -7.19 2.18
N LEU A 119 7.36 -6.15 2.25
CA LEU A 119 7.29 -4.99 1.37
C LEU A 119 7.95 -5.31 0.03
#